data_AF-A0A5K1FMI4-F1
#
_entry.id   AF-A0A5K1FMI4-F1
#
_cell.length_a   1.000
_cell.length_b   1.000
_cell.length_c   1.000
_cell.angle_alpha   90.00
_cell.angle_beta   90.00
_cell.angle_gamma   90.00
#
_symmetry.space_group_name_H-M   'P 1'
#
loop_
_entity.id
_entity.type
_entity.pdbx_description
1 polymer ?
#
loop_
_entity_poly.entity_id
_entity_poly.type
_entity_poly.pdbx_seq_one_letter_code
_entity_poly.pdbx_strand_id
1 'polypeptide(L)'
;KMLDIENRDFTIRTFDDFRKQLKGYFMPMNVERHVYRLVANLKQTGALRDYIGTYQKVMLDVPMMPEKDKIHWFIIGLQSWVQADVERSNPDTLEQTYVAAERLADTQHRSYTDIFQSTKKSDHGGKREERRDNRNESSSQKPVERKPFFRKDYNGPPREVTCWVCGGRHYT
;
A
#
# COMPACT_ATOMS: atom_id res chain seq x y z
N LYS A 1 -8.19 50.46 -11.76
CA LYS A 1 -7.75 50.86 -10.41
C LYS A 1 -6.29 50.45 -10.29
N MET A 2 -5.38 51.39 -10.57
CA MET A 2 -3.95 51.24 -10.31
C MET A 2 -3.80 51.18 -8.80
N LEU A 3 -3.30 50.06 -8.27
CA LEU A 3 -2.91 49.99 -6.87
C LEU A 3 -1.67 50.86 -6.71
N ASP A 4 -1.74 51.77 -5.75
CA ASP A 4 -0.74 52.76 -5.41
C ASP A 4 0.66 52.13 -5.30
N ILE A 5 1.54 52.53 -6.23
CA ILE A 5 2.99 52.25 -6.21
C ILE A 5 3.68 53.41 -5.47
N GLU A 6 3.07 53.90 -4.38
CA GLU A 6 3.67 54.94 -3.55
C GLU A 6 4.02 54.35 -2.19
N ASN A 7 5.33 54.38 -1.91
CA ASN A 7 5.96 54.24 -0.60
C ASN A 7 5.87 52.88 0.11
N ARG A 8 6.67 51.93 -0.37
CA ARG A 8 7.44 51.11 0.58
C ARG A 8 8.92 51.25 0.29
N ASP A 9 9.63 51.89 1.21
CA ASP A 9 11.09 51.94 1.26
C ASP A 9 11.64 50.52 1.43
N PHE A 10 11.84 49.82 0.33
CA PHE A 10 12.45 48.50 0.32
C PHE A 10 13.95 48.65 0.14
N THR A 11 14.67 48.79 1.25
CA THR A 11 16.13 48.79 1.26
C THR A 11 16.64 47.36 1.05
N ILE A 12 16.69 46.90 -0.20
CA ILE A 12 17.36 45.64 -0.57
C ILE A 12 18.86 45.87 -0.44
N ARG A 13 19.47 45.42 0.67
CA ARG A 13 20.92 45.58 0.91
C ARG A 13 21.69 44.31 0.61
N THR A 14 21.01 43.16 0.64
CA THR A 14 21.60 41.84 0.39
C THR A 14 20.76 41.02 -0.58
N PHE A 15 21.36 40.00 -1.18
CA PHE A 15 20.64 39.02 -2.00
C PHE A 15 19.55 38.27 -1.21
N ASP A 16 19.74 38.11 0.11
CA ASP A 16 18.74 37.50 0.97
C ASP A 16 17.50 38.38 1.14
N ASP A 17 17.69 39.70 1.29
CA ASP A 17 16.59 40.67 1.33
C ASP A 17 15.78 40.64 0.04
N PHE A 18 16.47 40.55 -1.11
CA PHE A 18 15.82 40.40 -2.41
C PHE A 18 14.96 39.13 -2.46
N ARG A 19 15.51 37.97 -2.08
CA ARG A 19 14.76 36.71 -2.04
C ARG A 19 13.55 36.79 -1.11
N LYS A 20 13.70 37.42 0.05
CA LYS A 20 12.64 37.56 1.06
C LYS A 20 11.51 38.47 0.57
N GLN A 21 11.84 39.59 -0.06
CA GLN A 21 10.84 40.48 -0.66
C GLN A 21 10.16 39.84 -1.86
N LEU A 22 10.92 39.19 -2.75
CA LEU A 22 10.36 38.48 -3.91
C LEU A 22 9.38 37.39 -3.45
N LYS A 23 9.73 36.61 -2.42
CA LYS A 23 8.82 35.67 -1.78
C LYS A 23 7.61 36.39 -1.16
N GLY A 24 7.79 37.50 -0.43
CA GLY A 24 6.67 38.23 0.17
C GLY A 24 5.67 38.84 -0.84
N TYR A 25 6.14 39.20 -2.03
CA TYR A 25 5.30 39.73 -3.11
C TYR A 25 4.58 38.66 -3.91
N PHE A 26 5.25 37.53 -4.20
CA PHE A 26 4.77 36.51 -5.12
C PHE A 26 4.30 35.21 -4.44
N MET A 27 4.68 34.95 -3.19
CA MET A 27 4.08 33.89 -2.37
C MET A 27 2.96 34.46 -1.51
N PRO A 28 1.71 34.01 -1.69
CA PRO A 28 0.71 34.28 -0.66
C PRO A 28 1.17 33.66 0.66
N MET A 29 0.98 34.33 1.79
CA MET A 29 1.24 33.79 3.14
C MET A 29 0.52 32.45 3.46
N ASN A 30 -0.28 31.93 2.52
CA ASN A 30 -0.98 30.65 2.57
C ASN A 30 -0.34 29.53 1.74
N VAL A 31 0.84 29.67 1.12
CA VAL A 31 1.43 28.57 0.34
C VAL A 31 1.63 27.32 1.20
N GLU A 32 2.21 27.47 2.39
CA GLU A 32 2.37 26.36 3.33
C GLU A 32 1.01 25.74 3.70
N ARG A 33 0.03 26.57 4.06
CA ARG A 33 -1.30 26.10 4.42
C ARG A 33 -2.01 25.36 3.28
N HIS A 34 -1.85 25.85 2.06
CA HIS A 34 -2.40 25.22 0.86
C HIS A 34 -1.75 23.86 0.63
N VAL A 35 -0.43 23.81 0.77
CA VAL A 35 0.38 22.61 0.67
C VAL A 35 0.00 21.56 1.73
N TYR A 36 -0.10 21.93 3.01
CA TYR A 36 -0.57 21.02 4.06
C TYR A 36 -1.99 20.52 3.79
N ARG A 37 -2.86 21.36 3.22
CA ARG A 37 -4.20 20.92 2.79
C ARG A 37 -4.14 19.91 1.65
N LEU A 38 -3.27 20.10 0.65
CA LEU A 38 -3.10 19.15 -0.44
C LEU A 38 -2.67 17.78 0.08
N VAL A 39 -1.67 17.77 0.97
CA VAL A 39 -1.15 16.54 1.59
C VAL A 39 -2.21 15.88 2.49
N ALA A 40 -2.91 16.66 3.31
CA ALA A 40 -3.95 16.13 4.22
C ALA A 40 -5.16 15.53 3.48
N ASN A 41 -5.47 16.04 2.29
CA ASN A 41 -6.53 15.52 1.44
C ASN A 41 -6.08 14.31 0.60
N LEU A 42 -4.78 14.00 0.58
CA LEU A 42 -4.28 12.85 -0.16
C LEU A 42 -4.65 11.57 0.59
N LYS A 43 -5.44 10.73 -0.06
CA LYS A 43 -5.89 9.43 0.45
C LYS A 43 -5.72 8.38 -0.64
N GLN A 44 -5.30 7.19 -0.25
CA GLN A 44 -5.26 6.03 -1.12
C GLN A 44 -6.69 5.55 -1.39
N THR A 45 -7.27 6.00 -2.50
CA THR A 45 -8.61 5.59 -2.95
C THR A 45 -8.58 4.41 -3.93
N GLY A 46 -7.45 4.19 -4.59
CA GLY A 46 -7.28 3.16 -5.63
C GLY A 46 -5.98 2.38 -5.48
N ALA A 47 -5.32 2.12 -6.62
CA ALA A 47 -4.08 1.37 -6.65
C ALA A 47 -2.98 2.08 -5.83
N LEU A 48 -2.23 1.30 -5.06
CA LEU A 48 -1.17 1.83 -4.19
C LEU A 48 -0.09 2.56 -5.00
N ARG A 49 0.24 2.08 -6.20
CA ARG A 49 1.20 2.74 -7.12
C ARG A 49 0.76 4.14 -7.55
N ASP A 50 -0.53 4.33 -7.83
CA ASP A 50 -1.07 5.64 -8.21
C ASP A 50 -0.99 6.63 -7.04
N TYR A 51 -1.26 6.14 -5.82
CA TYR A 51 -1.10 6.93 -4.60
C TYR A 51 0.36 7.37 -4.40
N ILE A 52 1.32 6.43 -4.50
CA ILE A 52 2.76 6.72 -4.36
C ILE A 52 3.19 7.79 -5.37
N GLY A 53 2.84 7.63 -6.65
CA GLY A 53 3.20 8.59 -7.69
C GLY A 53 2.58 9.98 -7.47
N THR A 54 1.33 10.02 -7.01
CA THR A 54 0.67 11.29 -6.68
C THR A 54 1.33 11.96 -5.47
N TYR A 55 1.67 11.19 -4.44
CA TYR A 55 2.34 11.70 -3.25
C TYR A 55 3.74 12.25 -3.59
N GLN A 56 4.53 11.51 -4.38
CA GLN A 56 5.84 11.95 -4.86
C GLN A 56 5.74 13.30 -5.59
N LYS A 57 4.76 13.44 -6.49
CA LYS A 57 4.54 14.70 -7.21
C LYS A 57 4.24 15.85 -6.25
N VAL A 58 3.35 15.64 -5.27
CA VAL A 58 3.04 16.67 -4.27
C VAL A 58 4.30 17.04 -3.48
N MET A 59 5.10 16.08 -3.04
CA MET A 59 6.31 16.35 -2.24
C MET A 59 7.36 17.21 -2.95
N LEU A 60 7.39 17.22 -4.30
CA LEU A 60 8.25 18.12 -5.07
C LEU A 60 7.85 19.59 -4.91
N ASP A 61 6.55 19.86 -4.76
CA ASP A 61 6.01 21.20 -4.53
C ASP A 61 6.15 21.64 -3.05
N VAL A 62 6.62 20.75 -2.16
CA VAL A 62 6.76 20.99 -0.72
C VAL A 62 8.19 20.76 -0.22
N PRO A 63 9.16 21.57 -0.65
CA PRO A 63 10.54 21.41 -0.19
C PRO A 63 10.71 21.71 1.30
N MET A 64 9.81 22.49 1.91
CA MET A 64 9.97 22.95 3.30
C MET A 64 9.42 21.98 4.36
N MET A 65 8.70 20.92 3.97
CA MET A 65 8.17 19.95 4.94
C MET A 65 9.31 19.07 5.48
N PRO A 66 9.46 18.94 6.82
CA PRO A 66 10.41 18.03 7.43
C PRO A 66 10.17 16.59 7.00
N GLU A 67 11.23 15.81 6.86
CA GLU A 67 11.12 14.43 6.38
C GLU A 67 10.23 13.54 7.27
N LYS A 68 10.31 13.72 8.59
CA LYS A 68 9.42 13.03 9.54
C LYS A 68 7.94 13.31 9.26
N ASP A 69 7.61 14.56 8.93
CA ASP A 69 6.24 14.94 8.59
C ASP A 69 5.85 14.34 7.23
N LYS A 70 6.76 14.32 6.26
CA LYS A 70 6.52 13.67 4.96
C LYS A 70 6.22 12.17 5.12
N ILE A 71 6.91 11.47 6.02
CA ILE A 71 6.64 10.05 6.30
C ILE A 71 5.29 9.91 7.00
N HIS A 72 5.04 10.72 8.04
CA HIS A 72 3.80 10.65 8.82
C HIS A 72 2.55 10.89 7.97
N TRP A 73 2.57 11.94 7.15
CA TRP A 73 1.47 12.24 6.24
C TRP A 73 1.26 11.18 5.18
N PHE A 74 2.35 10.59 4.65
CA PHE A 74 2.26 9.48 3.72
C PHE A 74 1.50 8.31 4.35
N ILE A 75 1.88 7.92 5.58
CA ILE A 75 1.32 6.78 6.30
C ILE A 75 -0.18 7.00 6.61
N ILE A 76 -0.58 8.19 7.07
CA ILE A 76 -2.00 8.53 7.35
C ILE A 76 -2.88 8.53 6.10
N GLY A 77 -2.29 8.82 4.94
CA GLY A 77 -2.99 8.79 3.66
C GLY A 77 -3.22 7.39 3.11
N LEU A 78 -2.54 6.36 3.63
CA LEU A 78 -2.67 4.97 3.15
C LEU A 78 -3.99 4.31 3.60
N GLN A 79 -4.37 3.24 2.92
CA GLN A 79 -5.41 2.32 3.41
C GLN A 79 -4.90 1.56 4.65
N SER A 80 -5.81 1.24 5.57
CA SER A 80 -5.47 0.69 6.89
C SER A 80 -4.59 -0.57 6.84
N TRP A 81 -4.78 -1.44 5.85
CA TRP A 81 -3.97 -2.65 5.71
C TRP A 81 -2.55 -2.36 5.20
N VAL A 82 -2.38 -1.37 4.31
CA VAL A 82 -1.04 -0.91 3.85
C VAL A 82 -0.33 -0.19 4.97
N GLN A 83 -1.07 0.68 5.66
CA GLN A 83 -0.57 1.45 6.79
C GLN A 83 0.09 0.53 7.83
N ALA A 84 -0.60 -0.52 8.25
CA ALA A 84 -0.09 -1.46 9.25
C ALA A 84 1.21 -2.18 8.81
N ASP A 85 1.37 -2.43 7.51
CA ASP A 85 2.56 -3.09 6.97
C ASP A 85 3.75 -2.13 6.86
N VAL A 86 3.50 -0.91 6.38
CA VAL A 86 4.51 0.16 6.30
C VAL A 86 4.97 0.59 7.69
N GLU A 87 4.07 0.72 8.66
CA GLU A 87 4.42 1.04 10.05
C GLU A 87 5.30 -0.04 10.69
N ARG A 88 5.05 -1.33 10.39
CA ARG A 88 5.92 -2.43 10.84
C ARG A 88 7.33 -2.37 10.26
N SER A 89 7.49 -1.78 9.08
CA SER A 89 8.79 -1.60 8.45
C SER A 89 9.61 -0.46 9.08
N ASN A 90 9.00 0.37 9.93
CA ASN A 90 9.59 1.50 10.64
C ASN A 90 10.59 2.31 9.78
N PRO A 91 10.12 2.94 8.70
CA PRO A 91 11.01 3.65 7.78
C PRO A 91 11.54 4.95 8.42
N ASP A 92 12.83 5.19 8.25
CA ASP A 92 13.50 6.42 8.71
C ASP A 92 13.54 7.50 7.63
N THR A 93 13.36 7.10 6.36
CA THR A 93 13.35 8.01 5.20
C THR A 93 12.11 7.84 4.33
N LEU A 94 11.81 8.88 3.56
CA LEU A 94 10.66 8.85 2.65
C LEU A 94 10.83 7.80 1.55
N GLU A 95 12.05 7.63 1.04
CA GLU A 95 12.38 6.61 0.03
C GLU A 95 12.18 5.19 0.58
N GLN A 96 12.59 4.93 1.82
CA GLN A 96 12.33 3.63 2.46
C GLN A 96 10.84 3.35 2.58
N THR A 97 10.07 4.40 2.88
CA THR A 97 8.60 4.32 2.97
C THR A 97 8.00 3.92 1.61
N TYR A 98 8.47 4.52 0.52
CA TYR A 98 8.03 4.14 -0.84
C TYR A 98 8.42 2.70 -1.18
N VAL A 99 9.65 2.29 -0.90
CA VAL A 99 10.12 0.93 -1.16
C VAL A 99 9.29 -0.10 -0.39
N ALA A 100 8.95 0.17 0.88
CA ALA A 100 8.09 -0.71 1.67
C ALA A 100 6.68 -0.84 1.04
N ALA A 101 6.08 0.29 0.65
CA ALA A 101 4.77 0.31 0.02
C ALA A 101 4.76 -0.38 -1.37
N GLU A 102 5.79 -0.18 -2.20
CA GLU A 102 5.90 -0.82 -3.51
C GLU A 102 6.06 -2.33 -3.42
N ARG A 103 6.90 -2.82 -2.49
CA ARG A 103 7.04 -4.26 -2.24
C ARG A 103 5.70 -4.91 -1.92
N LEU A 104 4.86 -4.21 -1.16
CA LEU A 104 3.52 -4.67 -0.83
C LEU A 104 2.60 -4.69 -2.06
N ALA A 105 2.64 -3.65 -2.91
CA ALA A 105 1.90 -3.63 -4.17
C ALA A 105 2.28 -4.80 -5.09
N ASP A 106 3.57 -5.14 -5.15
CA ASP A 106 4.09 -6.20 -6.02
C ASP A 106 3.72 -7.60 -5.53
N THR A 107 3.73 -7.82 -4.22
CA THR A 107 3.29 -9.10 -3.64
C THR A 107 1.81 -9.36 -3.87
N GLN A 108 0.96 -8.32 -3.79
CA GLN A 108 -0.44 -8.43 -4.15
C GLN A 108 -0.64 -8.76 -5.62
N HIS A 109 0.08 -8.08 -6.51
CA HIS A 109 -0.02 -8.37 -7.94
C HIS A 109 0.42 -9.80 -8.27
N ARG A 110 1.55 -10.26 -7.71
CA ARG A 110 2.05 -11.64 -7.92
C ARG A 110 1.09 -12.70 -7.40
N SER A 111 0.57 -12.54 -6.19
CA SER A 111 -0.38 -13.50 -5.61
C SER A 111 -1.66 -13.61 -6.43
N TYR A 112 -2.17 -12.50 -6.95
CA TYR A 112 -3.30 -12.52 -7.88
C TYR A 112 -2.96 -13.27 -9.18
N THR A 113 -1.82 -13.00 -9.81
CA THR A 113 -1.43 -13.68 -11.04
C THR A 113 -1.22 -15.18 -10.86
N ASP A 114 -0.65 -15.62 -9.73
CA ASP A 114 -0.39 -17.03 -9.46
C ASP A 114 -1.70 -17.83 -9.26
N ILE A 115 -2.69 -17.25 -8.58
CA ILE A 115 -4.03 -17.83 -8.43
C ILE A 115 -4.73 -17.93 -9.80
N PHE A 116 -4.65 -16.88 -10.62
CA PHE A 116 -5.23 -16.87 -11.96
C PHE A 116 -4.57 -17.86 -12.93
N GLN A 117 -3.27 -18.15 -12.77
CA GLN A 117 -2.57 -19.14 -13.59
C GLN A 117 -2.83 -20.58 -13.12
N SER A 118 -2.97 -20.81 -11.80
CA SER A 118 -3.26 -22.15 -11.27
C SER A 118 -4.67 -22.64 -11.64
N THR A 119 -5.65 -21.74 -11.73
CA THR A 119 -7.03 -22.07 -12.15
C THR A 119 -7.18 -22.39 -13.64
N LYS A 120 -6.23 -21.97 -14.50
CA LYS A 120 -6.23 -22.29 -15.94
C LYS A 120 -5.58 -23.63 -16.28
N LYS A 121 -4.90 -24.30 -15.34
CA LYS A 121 -4.14 -25.54 -15.60
C LYS A 121 -4.88 -26.83 -15.21
N SER A 122 -6.13 -26.77 -14.76
CA SER A 122 -6.85 -27.96 -14.27
C SER A 122 -7.78 -28.67 -15.27
N ASP A 123 -7.98 -28.14 -16.48
CA ASP A 123 -8.71 -28.84 -17.52
C ASP A 123 -7.77 -29.11 -18.69
N HIS A 124 -7.21 -30.32 -18.78
CA HIS A 124 -6.97 -31.07 -20.03
C HIS A 124 -6.31 -32.44 -19.71
N GLY A 125 -7.12 -33.50 -19.81
CA GLY A 125 -6.79 -34.77 -20.46
C GLY A 125 -5.63 -35.61 -19.89
N GLY A 126 -5.97 -36.71 -19.21
CA GLY A 126 -4.99 -37.63 -18.64
C GLY A 126 -4.29 -38.58 -19.62
N LYS A 127 -3.29 -39.30 -19.09
CA LYS A 127 -3.02 -40.69 -19.47
C LYS A 127 -2.20 -41.37 -18.36
N ARG A 128 -2.78 -42.42 -17.79
CA ARG A 128 -2.07 -43.49 -17.08
C ARG A 128 -0.94 -44.01 -17.97
N GLU A 129 0.26 -44.17 -17.42
CA GLU A 129 1.09 -45.30 -17.82
C GLU A 129 1.87 -45.84 -16.61
N GLU A 130 1.37 -46.98 -16.16
CA GLU A 130 1.96 -47.93 -15.23
C GLU A 130 3.16 -48.61 -15.91
N ARG A 131 4.37 -48.52 -15.34
CA ARG A 131 5.42 -49.52 -15.56
C ARG A 131 6.28 -49.65 -14.29
N ARG A 132 6.19 -50.83 -13.68
CA ARG A 132 7.01 -51.33 -12.57
C ARG A 132 8.33 -51.89 -13.11
N ASP A 133 9.40 -51.75 -12.34
CA ASP A 133 10.36 -52.82 -11.92
C ASP A 133 11.60 -52.14 -11.27
N ASN A 134 11.76 -52.11 -9.94
CA ASN A 134 12.14 -53.17 -8.96
C ASN A 134 13.64 -53.53 -9.00
N ARG A 135 14.43 -53.10 -7.98
CA ARG A 135 15.26 -53.98 -7.11
C ARG A 135 16.28 -53.26 -6.17
N ASN A 136 16.17 -53.62 -4.88
CA ASN A 136 17.19 -53.84 -3.82
C ASN A 136 17.61 -52.63 -2.94
N GLU A 137 17.16 -52.53 -1.68
CA GLU A 137 17.75 -53.10 -0.43
C GLU A 137 19.05 -52.37 -0.04
N SER A 138 19.21 -51.60 1.04
CA SER A 138 18.79 -51.68 2.44
C SER A 138 19.11 -50.34 3.15
N SER A 139 18.41 -50.02 4.24
CA SER A 139 18.99 -49.52 5.51
C SER A 139 17.94 -48.74 6.32
N SER A 140 17.63 -49.29 7.49
CA SER A 140 16.65 -48.80 8.45
C SER A 140 17.21 -47.64 9.27
N GLN A 141 16.70 -46.41 9.12
CA GLN A 141 16.71 -45.39 10.18
C GLN A 141 15.46 -44.48 10.08
N LYS A 142 14.58 -44.54 11.09
CA LYS A 142 13.45 -43.62 11.29
C LYS A 142 13.96 -42.19 11.53
N PRO A 143 13.17 -41.14 11.19
CA PRO A 143 12.58 -40.38 12.29
C PRO A 143 11.16 -39.81 12.03
N VAL A 144 10.36 -39.90 13.09
CA VAL A 144 9.45 -38.87 13.64
C VAL A 144 8.31 -38.34 12.76
N GLU A 145 7.11 -38.82 13.11
CA GLU A 145 5.80 -38.26 12.76
C GLU A 145 5.73 -36.75 13.04
N ARG A 146 5.44 -35.97 11.99
CA ARG A 146 4.89 -34.62 12.13
C ARG A 146 3.48 -34.60 11.54
N LYS A 147 2.50 -34.63 12.44
CA LYS A 147 1.09 -34.30 12.20
C LYS A 147 0.97 -32.97 11.44
N PRO A 148 0.17 -32.90 10.36
CA PRO A 148 -0.47 -31.66 9.96
C PRO A 148 -1.69 -31.45 10.86
N PHE A 149 -1.61 -30.47 11.75
CA PHE A 149 -2.75 -29.96 12.50
C PHE A 149 -3.68 -29.16 11.57
N PHE A 150 -4.98 -29.48 11.64
CA PHE A 150 -6.14 -28.78 11.05
C PHE A 150 -6.36 -28.87 9.53
N ARG A 151 -6.81 -30.04 9.04
CA ARG A 151 -7.90 -30.07 8.03
C ARG A 151 -9.21 -29.95 8.78
N LYS A 152 -10.04 -28.96 8.43
CA LYS A 152 -11.40 -28.85 8.95
C LYS A 152 -12.31 -29.60 7.99
N ASP A 153 -12.56 -30.87 8.29
CA ASP A 153 -13.46 -31.72 7.54
C ASP A 153 -14.90 -31.19 7.72
N TYR A 154 -15.51 -30.72 6.64
CA TYR A 154 -16.93 -30.36 6.60
C TYR A 154 -17.79 -31.62 6.43
N ASN A 155 -17.83 -32.46 7.47
CA ASN A 155 -18.77 -33.58 7.58
C ASN A 155 -19.61 -33.45 8.85
N GLY A 156 -20.36 -32.35 8.96
CA GLY A 156 -21.40 -32.15 9.97
C GLY A 156 -22.74 -31.84 9.31
N PRO A 157 -23.88 -32.10 9.98
CA PRO A 157 -25.20 -31.85 9.41
C PRO A 157 -25.35 -30.37 9.02
N PRO A 158 -26.17 -30.05 7.98
CA PRO A 158 -26.27 -28.69 7.45
C PRO A 158 -26.60 -27.69 8.56
N ARG A 159 -25.82 -26.62 8.68
CA ARG A 159 -26.12 -25.54 9.62
C ARG A 159 -27.41 -24.87 9.18
N GLU A 160 -28.44 -24.90 10.04
CA GLU A 160 -29.68 -24.16 9.82
C GLU A 160 -29.36 -22.66 9.80
N VAL A 161 -29.37 -22.06 8.60
CA VAL A 161 -29.33 -20.62 8.43
C VAL A 161 -30.76 -20.11 8.34
N THR A 162 -31.17 -19.30 9.31
CA THR A 162 -32.45 -18.60 9.29
C THR A 162 -32.29 -17.28 8.56
N CYS A 163 -33.25 -16.94 7.69
CA CYS A 163 -33.26 -15.69 6.95
C CYS A 163 -33.47 -14.53 7.93
N TRP A 164 -32.54 -13.57 7.96
CA TRP A 164 -32.58 -12.43 8.87
C TRP A 164 -33.77 -11.48 8.63
N VAL A 165 -34.43 -11.61 7.47
CA VAL A 165 -35.57 -10.78 7.07
C VAL A 165 -36.91 -11.37 7.52
N CYS A 166 -37.03 -12.69 7.63
CA CYS A 166 -38.31 -13.35 7.96
C CYS A 166 -38.23 -14.42 9.06
N GLY A 167 -37.05 -14.72 9.58
CA GLY A 167 -36.83 -15.76 10.59
C GLY A 167 -37.02 -17.21 10.11
N GLY A 168 -37.34 -17.41 8.83
CA GLY A 168 -37.63 -18.72 8.25
C GLY A 168 -36.41 -19.49 7.73
N ARG A 169 -36.50 -20.82 7.69
CA ARG A 169 -35.51 -21.72 7.07
C ARG A 169 -35.80 -21.86 5.57
N HIS A 170 -34.79 -21.61 4.74
CA HIS A 170 -34.84 -21.87 3.30
C HIS A 170 -33.70 -22.82 2.92
N TYR A 171 -34.04 -23.88 2.19
CA TYR A 171 -33.07 -24.78 1.57
C TYR A 171 -32.91 -24.36 0.11
N THR A 172 -31.67 -24.20 -0.36
CA THR A 172 -31.33 -24.03 -1.78
C THR A 172 -31.44 -25.36 -2.51
#